data_AF-A0A8X6RNE6-F1
#
_entry.id   AF-A0A8X6RNE6-F1
#
_cell.length_a   1.000
_cell.length_b   1.000
_cell.length_c   1.000
_cell.angle_alpha   90.00
_cell.angle_beta   90.00
_cell.angle_gamma   90.00
#
_symmetry.space_group_name_H-M   'P 1'
#
loop_
_entity.id
_entity.type
_entity.pdbx_description
1 polymer ?
#
loop_
_entity_poly.entity_id
_entity_poly.type
_entity_poly.pdbx_seq_one_letter_code
_entity_poly.pdbx_strand_id
1 'polypeptide(L)'
;MTINGGVTTSIFNGDLSFKKELNLLVVRRITDLTPSQIINVSLDMPNEIKLADYKFNIPGKIDVLLGAEIFYELLRPGQIYCGDSRLLLQNTVFGYVVSGSVGDEVRDNNIHCGLIRDSDLNTTLRSFWELESIGVKNENCSSEEDVSFEMFKQRVHFKNGRYEVELPWKRE
;
A
#
# COMPACT_ATOMS: atom_id res chain seq x y z
N MET A 1 0.78 -9.80 8.51
CA MET A 1 0.11 -10.71 7.56
C MET A 1 0.61 -12.12 7.80
N THR A 2 -0.23 -13.05 8.26
CA THR A 2 0.17 -14.44 8.54
C THR A 2 -0.21 -15.32 7.35
N ILE A 3 0.78 -16.05 6.82
CA ILE A 3 0.60 -17.01 5.73
C ILE A 3 0.24 -18.36 6.35
N ASN A 4 -0.92 -18.89 5.97
CA ASN A 4 -1.45 -20.16 6.49
C ASN A 4 -1.03 -21.37 5.63
N GLY A 5 -0.46 -21.14 4.44
CA GLY A 5 -0.02 -22.17 3.52
C GLY A 5 0.11 -21.66 2.09
N GLY A 6 0.39 -22.57 1.16
CA GLY A 6 0.42 -22.31 -0.28
C GLY A 6 -0.48 -23.30 -1.02
N VAL A 7 -1.06 -22.87 -2.13
CA VAL A 7 -1.88 -23.69 -3.02
C VAL A 7 -1.50 -23.43 -4.47
N THR A 8 -1.36 -24.48 -5.26
CA THR A 8 -1.18 -24.39 -6.71
C THR A 8 -2.54 -24.62 -7.37
N THR A 9 -2.97 -23.68 -8.22
CA THR A 9 -4.26 -23.77 -8.93
C THR A 9 -4.15 -23.16 -10.32
N SER A 10 -5.18 -23.32 -11.16
CA SER A 10 -5.25 -22.70 -12.48
C SER A 10 -6.41 -21.71 -12.58
N ILE A 11 -6.16 -20.56 -13.21
CA ILE A 11 -7.21 -19.64 -13.67
C ILE A 11 -7.42 -19.82 -15.17
N PHE A 12 -8.67 -19.70 -15.62
CA PHE A 12 -9.03 -19.75 -17.03
C PHE A 12 -10.27 -18.89 -17.30
N ASN A 13 -10.41 -18.41 -18.54
CA ASN A 13 -11.61 -17.68 -18.96
C ASN A 13 -12.69 -18.63 -19.50
N GLY A 14 -13.91 -18.12 -19.67
CA GLY A 14 -15.08 -18.95 -19.99
C GLY A 14 -15.01 -19.70 -21.32
N ASP A 15 -14.23 -19.21 -22.29
CA ASP A 15 -14.01 -19.85 -23.59
C ASP A 15 -12.73 -20.70 -23.64
N LEU A 16 -12.00 -20.78 -22.53
CA LEU A 16 -10.74 -21.52 -22.36
C LEU A 16 -9.59 -21.06 -23.28
N SER A 17 -9.71 -19.91 -23.93
CA SER A 17 -8.63 -19.33 -24.75
C SER A 17 -7.44 -18.82 -23.92
N PHE A 18 -7.65 -18.60 -22.62
CA PHE A 18 -6.62 -18.27 -21.65
C PHE A 18 -6.64 -19.25 -20.48
N LYS A 19 -5.47 -19.78 -20.12
CA LYS A 19 -5.26 -20.59 -18.93
C LYS A 19 -3.87 -20.32 -18.36
N LYS A 20 -3.77 -20.17 -17.03
CA LYS A 20 -2.51 -19.97 -16.33
C LYS A 20 -2.52 -20.74 -15.00
N GLU A 21 -1.44 -21.49 -14.74
CA GLU A 21 -1.20 -22.09 -13.43
C GLU A 21 -0.50 -21.09 -12.52
N LEU A 22 -0.99 -20.97 -11.29
CA LEU A 22 -0.59 -20.00 -10.28
C LEU A 22 -0.22 -20.71 -8.98
N ASN A 23 0.81 -20.20 -8.31
CA ASN A 23 1.11 -20.53 -6.93
C ASN A 23 0.61 -19.39 -6.03
N LEU A 24 -0.39 -19.68 -5.21
CA LEU A 24 -1.05 -18.70 -4.35
C LEU A 24 -0.70 -18.93 -2.89
N LEU A 25 -0.56 -17.85 -2.13
CA LEU A 25 -0.44 -17.89 -0.69
C LEU A 25 -1.82 -17.79 -0.04
N VAL A 26 -2.09 -18.66 0.92
CA VAL A 26 -3.35 -18.64 1.66
C VAL A 26 -3.20 -17.73 2.88
N VAL A 27 -4.02 -16.69 2.94
CA VAL A 27 -4.06 -15.75 4.08
C VAL A 27 -5.47 -15.66 4.65
N ARG A 28 -5.57 -15.30 5.93
CA ARG A 28 -6.88 -15.19 6.62
C ARG A 28 -7.81 -14.16 5.98
N ARG A 29 -7.26 -13.07 5.45
CA ARG A 29 -7.99 -11.97 4.83
C ARG A 29 -7.08 -11.27 3.83
N ILE A 30 -7.57 -11.09 2.59
CA ILE A 30 -6.86 -10.35 1.54
C ILE A 30 -7.16 -8.85 1.69
N THR A 31 -8.44 -8.48 1.60
CA THR A 31 -8.92 -7.11 1.75
C THR A 31 -10.20 -7.05 2.57
N ASP A 32 -10.62 -5.82 2.86
CA ASP A 32 -12.01 -5.50 3.20
C ASP A 32 -12.90 -5.59 1.96
N LEU A 33 -14.20 -5.30 2.10
CA LEU A 33 -15.09 -5.26 0.94
C LEU A 33 -14.57 -4.24 -0.08
N THR A 34 -14.55 -4.65 -1.34
CA THR A 34 -14.08 -3.83 -2.47
C THR A 34 -15.17 -3.77 -3.52
N PRO A 35 -15.61 -2.57 -3.95
CA PRO A 35 -15.33 -1.28 -3.30
C PRO A 35 -15.83 -1.24 -1.84
N SER A 36 -15.34 -0.30 -1.04
CA SER A 36 -15.77 -0.16 0.37
C SER A 36 -17.21 0.33 0.51
N GLN A 37 -17.73 0.98 -0.54
CA GLN A 37 -19.07 1.52 -0.65
C GLN A 37 -19.60 1.34 -2.07
N ILE A 38 -20.92 1.48 -2.24
CA ILE A 38 -21.52 1.43 -3.58
C ILE A 38 -21.02 2.62 -4.40
N ILE A 39 -20.54 2.34 -5.61
CA ILE A 39 -20.16 3.36 -6.57
C ILE A 39 -21.37 3.63 -7.47
N ASN A 40 -21.94 4.83 -7.35
CA ASN A 40 -23.07 5.23 -8.19
C ASN A 40 -22.54 5.79 -9.52
N VAL A 41 -22.44 4.93 -10.52
CA VAL A 41 -21.94 5.26 -11.85
C VAL A 41 -22.93 4.77 -12.91
N SER A 42 -23.30 5.67 -13.82
CA SER A 42 -23.95 5.30 -15.07
C SER A 42 -22.88 5.13 -16.13
N LEU A 43 -22.66 3.90 -16.57
CA LEU A 43 -21.82 3.63 -17.73
C LEU A 43 -22.72 3.62 -18.96
N ASP A 44 -22.47 4.53 -19.89
CA ASP A 44 -23.02 4.41 -21.24
C ASP A 44 -22.28 3.26 -21.95
N MET A 45 -22.81 2.05 -21.79
CA MET A 45 -22.19 0.83 -22.26
C MET A 45 -22.66 0.55 -23.70
N PRO A 46 -21.74 0.41 -24.66
CA PRO A 46 -22.07 -0.14 -25.96
C PRO A 46 -22.73 -1.52 -25.80
N ASN A 47 -23.76 -1.80 -26.61
CA ASN A 47 -24.64 -2.96 -26.50
C ASN A 47 -23.95 -4.35 -26.58
N GLU A 48 -22.65 -4.41 -26.85
CA GLU A 48 -21.89 -5.63 -27.16
C GLU A 48 -20.72 -5.88 -26.19
N ILE A 49 -20.57 -5.08 -25.13
CA ILE A 49 -19.47 -5.25 -24.19
C ILE A 49 -19.84 -6.21 -23.04
N LYS A 50 -18.98 -7.22 -22.87
CA LYS A 50 -19.00 -8.09 -21.69
C LYS A 50 -18.02 -7.58 -20.64
N LEU A 51 -18.53 -7.19 -19.47
CA LEU A 51 -17.70 -6.87 -18.31
C LEU A 51 -17.13 -8.15 -17.70
N ALA A 52 -15.92 -8.06 -17.15
CA ALA A 52 -15.34 -9.14 -16.35
C ALA A 52 -16.09 -9.31 -15.02
N ASP A 53 -16.61 -8.20 -14.46
CA ASP A 53 -17.45 -8.18 -13.26
C ASP A 53 -18.59 -7.18 -13.45
N TYR A 54 -19.84 -7.68 -13.49
CA TYR A 54 -21.04 -6.84 -13.58
C TYR A 54 -21.45 -6.19 -12.25
N LYS A 55 -20.83 -6.60 -11.14
CA LYS A 55 -21.05 -6.06 -9.79
C LYS A 55 -19.84 -5.27 -9.29
N PHE A 56 -18.95 -4.82 -10.18
CA PHE A 56 -17.73 -4.07 -9.85
C PHE A 56 -18.00 -2.82 -8.96
N ASN A 57 -19.21 -2.28 -9.02
CA ASN A 57 -19.63 -1.09 -8.30
C ASN A 57 -20.32 -1.38 -6.96
N ILE A 58 -20.46 -2.65 -6.57
CA ILE A 58 -21.12 -3.09 -5.34
C ILE A 58 -20.07 -3.72 -4.41
N PRO A 59 -20.04 -3.38 -3.11
CA PRO A 59 -19.09 -3.97 -2.17
C PRO A 59 -19.11 -5.51 -2.16
N GLY A 60 -17.97 -6.11 -2.52
CA GLY A 60 -17.78 -7.55 -2.60
C GLY A 60 -16.51 -8.02 -1.90
N LYS A 61 -16.43 -9.32 -1.58
CA LYS A 61 -15.20 -9.92 -1.08
C LYS A 61 -14.25 -10.23 -2.24
N ILE A 62 -12.95 -10.10 -2.00
CA ILE A 62 -11.90 -10.53 -2.93
C ILE A 62 -11.37 -11.89 -2.48
N ASP A 63 -11.51 -12.90 -3.33
CA ASP A 63 -11.07 -14.27 -3.05
C ASP A 63 -9.63 -14.55 -3.51
N VAL A 64 -9.16 -13.83 -4.55
CA VAL A 64 -7.83 -14.01 -5.14
C VAL A 64 -7.22 -12.66 -5.47
N LEU A 65 -5.97 -12.44 -5.04
CA LEU A 65 -5.15 -11.29 -5.42
C LEU A 65 -4.06 -11.77 -6.38
N LEU A 66 -4.04 -11.19 -7.58
CA LEU A 66 -3.05 -11.51 -8.61
C LEU A 66 -1.93 -10.48 -8.60
N GLY A 67 -0.68 -10.95 -8.67
CA GLY A 67 0.50 -10.10 -8.74
C GLY A 67 0.64 -9.40 -10.10
N ALA A 68 1.48 -8.36 -10.12
CA ALA A 68 1.79 -7.60 -11.34
C ALA A 68 2.45 -8.48 -12.43
N GLU A 69 3.09 -9.59 -12.05
CA GLU A 69 3.66 -10.57 -12.96
C GLU A 69 2.62 -11.17 -13.92
N ILE A 70 1.37 -11.34 -13.47
CA ILE A 70 0.27 -11.89 -14.28
C ILE A 70 -0.51 -10.75 -14.93
N PHE A 71 -0.62 -9.60 -14.27
CA PHE A 71 -1.44 -8.47 -14.71
C PHE A 71 -1.27 -8.13 -16.19
N TYR A 72 -0.02 -8.01 -16.66
CA TYR A 72 0.27 -7.67 -18.05
C TYR A 72 -0.07 -8.78 -19.05
N GLU A 73 -0.09 -10.05 -18.62
CA GLU A 73 -0.55 -11.17 -19.45
C GLU A 73 -2.08 -11.18 -19.65
N LEU A 74 -2.83 -10.57 -18.71
CA LEU A 74 -4.29 -10.50 -18.75
C LEU A 74 -4.80 -9.40 -19.69
N LEU A 75 -4.00 -8.37 -19.95
CA LEU A 75 -4.40 -7.24 -20.77
C LEU A 75 -4.56 -7.65 -22.24
N ARG A 76 -5.62 -7.15 -22.87
CA ARG A 76 -5.86 -7.29 -24.30
C ARG A 76 -5.90 -5.92 -24.97
N PRO A 77 -5.59 -5.82 -26.27
CA PRO A 77 -5.88 -4.62 -27.04
C PRO A 77 -7.36 -4.24 -26.94
N GLY A 78 -7.64 -2.96 -26.80
CA GLY A 78 -9.00 -2.43 -26.68
C GLY A 78 -9.16 -1.58 -25.42
N GLN A 79 -9.40 -0.29 -25.65
CA GLN A 79 -9.76 0.68 -24.63
C GLN A 79 -10.95 1.48 -25.12
N ILE A 80 -11.93 1.66 -24.26
CA ILE A 80 -13.15 2.41 -24.58
C ILE A 80 -13.33 3.47 -23.51
N TYR A 81 -13.31 4.73 -23.94
CA TYR A 81 -13.54 5.87 -23.06
C TYR A 81 -15.04 6.11 -22.97
N CYS A 82 -15.58 6.09 -21.76
CA CYS A 82 -17.02 6.22 -21.53
C CYS A 82 -17.44 7.70 -21.54
N GLY A 83 -17.63 8.27 -22.73
CA GLY A 83 -18.15 9.64 -22.90
C GLY A 83 -17.38 10.70 -22.09
N ASP A 84 -18.12 11.60 -21.44
CA ASP A 84 -17.57 12.67 -20.58
C ASP A 84 -17.12 12.18 -19.19
N SER A 85 -17.28 10.88 -18.89
CA SER A 85 -16.80 10.33 -17.62
C SER A 85 -15.27 10.17 -17.64
N ARG A 86 -14.63 10.30 -16.48
CA ARG A 86 -13.21 9.95 -16.31
C ARG A 86 -13.00 8.44 -16.20
N LEU A 87 -13.86 7.66 -16.86
CA LEU A 87 -13.88 6.21 -16.81
C LEU A 87 -13.48 5.60 -18.14
N LEU A 88 -12.80 4.47 -18.03
CA LEU A 88 -12.17 3.73 -19.09
C LEU A 88 -12.56 2.26 -18.92
N LEU A 89 -12.95 1.62 -20.01
CA LEU A 89 -13.06 0.17 -20.09
C LEU A 89 -11.78 -0.36 -20.72
N GLN A 90 -11.06 -1.20 -19.98
CA GLN A 90 -9.87 -1.89 -20.47
C GLN A 90 -10.22 -3.33 -20.80
N ASN A 91 -9.95 -3.76 -22.03
CA ASN A 91 -10.15 -5.15 -22.44
C ASN A 91 -9.14 -6.08 -21.74
N THR A 92 -9.62 -7.22 -21.26
CA THR A 92 -8.79 -8.28 -20.66
C THR A 92 -9.22 -9.65 -21.15
N VAL A 93 -8.45 -10.68 -20.85
CA VAL A 93 -8.81 -12.09 -21.13
C VAL A 93 -10.13 -12.53 -20.48
N PHE A 94 -10.59 -11.83 -19.43
CA PHE A 94 -11.82 -12.15 -18.69
C PHE A 94 -13.04 -11.29 -19.10
N GLY A 95 -12.84 -10.32 -19.99
CA GLY A 95 -13.81 -9.28 -20.31
C GLY A 95 -13.29 -7.89 -19.97
N TYR A 96 -14.11 -6.87 -20.21
CA TYR A 96 -13.73 -5.49 -19.92
C TYR A 96 -13.76 -5.20 -18.42
N VAL A 97 -12.70 -4.58 -17.91
CA VAL A 97 -12.63 -4.06 -16.55
C VAL A 97 -12.81 -2.55 -16.57
N VAL A 98 -13.47 -2.01 -15.56
CA VAL A 98 -13.70 -0.57 -15.41
C VAL A 98 -12.53 0.04 -14.63
N SER A 99 -11.99 1.14 -15.13
CA SER A 99 -10.91 1.90 -14.50
C SER A 99 -11.21 3.40 -14.58
N GLY A 100 -10.50 4.20 -13.81
CA GLY A 100 -10.61 5.65 -13.80
C GLY A 100 -11.11 6.20 -12.47
N SER A 101 -11.58 7.45 -12.51
CA SER A 101 -12.04 8.18 -11.33
C SER A 101 -13.52 8.51 -11.46
N VAL A 102 -14.29 8.08 -10.47
CA VAL A 102 -15.61 8.67 -10.22
C VAL A 102 -15.40 10.01 -9.52
N GLY A 103 -16.06 11.06 -10.01
CA GLY A 103 -16.01 12.36 -9.35
C GLY A 103 -16.93 12.40 -8.15
N ASP A 104 -16.38 12.84 -7.02
CA ASP A 104 -17.19 13.43 -5.99
C ASP A 104 -17.66 14.80 -6.49
N GLU A 105 -18.94 14.92 -6.83
CA GLU A 105 -19.62 16.21 -6.66
C GLU A 105 -19.81 16.55 -5.17
N VAL A 106 -19.40 15.66 -4.26
CA VAL A 106 -19.40 15.92 -2.84
C VAL A 106 -18.16 16.72 -2.46
N ARG A 107 -18.39 17.99 -2.13
CA ARG A 107 -17.47 18.84 -1.35
C ARG A 107 -17.30 18.27 0.08
N ASP A 108 -16.84 17.03 0.23
CA ASP A 108 -16.45 16.53 1.53
C ASP A 108 -14.93 16.64 1.64
N ASN A 109 -14.45 17.52 2.52
CA ASN A 109 -13.03 17.69 2.84
C ASN A 109 -12.44 16.47 3.57
N ASN A 110 -13.11 15.33 3.53
CA ASN A 110 -12.68 14.10 4.16
C ASN A 110 -11.65 13.41 3.28
N ILE A 111 -10.38 13.76 3.54
CA ILE A 111 -9.23 13.00 3.06
C ILE A 111 -9.31 11.62 3.72
N HIS A 112 -9.79 10.63 2.98
CA HIS A 112 -9.72 9.24 3.41
C HIS A 112 -8.28 8.76 3.36
N CYS A 113 -7.59 8.84 4.50
CA CYS A 113 -6.29 8.20 4.68
C CYS A 113 -6.52 6.71 4.97
N GLY A 114 -6.01 5.83 4.09
CA GLY A 114 -5.92 4.40 4.34
C GLY A 114 -4.90 4.10 5.43
N LEU A 115 -5.29 4.33 6.68
CA LEU A 115 -4.43 4.09 7.84
C LEU A 115 -4.42 2.59 8.11
N ILE A 116 -3.37 1.91 7.64
CA ILE A 116 -3.11 0.51 8.01
C ILE A 116 -2.73 0.53 9.50
N ARG A 117 -3.73 0.30 10.36
CA ARG A 117 -3.53 0.11 11.79
C ARG A 117 -3.01 -1.30 12.01
N ASP A 118 -1.72 -1.49 11.77
CA ASP A 118 -1.02 -2.65 12.29
C ASP A 118 -0.77 -2.41 13.78
N SER A 119 -1.42 -3.19 14.65
CA SER A 119 -1.24 -3.09 16.10
C SER A 119 0.22 -3.29 16.50
N ASP A 120 0.98 -4.02 15.69
CA ASP A 120 2.40 -4.28 15.94
C ASP A 120 3.30 -3.16 15.44
N LEU A 121 2.88 -2.33 14.47
CA LEU A 121 3.75 -1.26 13.93
C LEU A 121 4.21 -0.29 15.02
N ASN A 122 3.31 0.06 15.94
CA ASN A 122 3.66 0.99 17.02
C ASN A 122 4.66 0.36 18.00
N THR A 123 4.54 -0.95 18.23
CA THR A 123 5.48 -1.73 19.05
C THR A 123 6.82 -1.90 18.33
N THR A 124 6.81 -2.24 17.04
CA THR A 124 8.00 -2.39 16.19
C THR A 124 8.76 -1.08 16.04
N LEU A 125 8.06 0.03 15.80
CA LEU A 125 8.67 1.36 15.75
C LEU A 125 9.29 1.72 17.09
N ARG A 126 8.57 1.48 18.20
CA ARG A 126 9.13 1.71 19.54
C ARG A 126 10.39 0.89 19.76
N SER A 127 10.37 -0.42 19.49
CA SER A 127 11.54 -1.28 19.64
C SER A 127 12.69 -0.86 18.73
N PHE A 128 12.42 -0.40 17.51
CA PHE A 128 13.44 0.13 16.60
C PHE A 128 14.13 1.37 17.20
N TRP A 129 13.36 2.35 17.70
CA TRP A 129 13.91 3.55 18.34
C TRP A 129 14.64 3.26 19.65
N GLU A 130 14.14 2.29 20.44
CA GLU A 130 14.81 1.82 21.66
C GLU A 130 16.14 1.10 21.33
N LEU A 131 16.19 0.33 20.23
CA LEU A 131 17.41 -0.34 19.77
C LEU A 131 18.45 0.60 19.14
N GLU A 132 18.04 1.68 18.48
CA GLU A 132 19.00 2.72 18.03
C GLU A 132 19.47 3.62 19.18
N SER A 133 18.75 3.65 20.31
CA SER A 133 19.14 4.40 21.51
C SER A 133 20.21 3.71 22.38
N ILE A 134 20.98 2.76 21.84
CA ILE A 134 22.14 2.15 22.52
C ILE A 134 23.07 3.26 23.03
N GLY A 135 23.03 3.50 24.35
CA GLY A 135 23.85 4.51 25.03
C GLY A 135 23.07 5.66 25.68
N VAL A 136 21.75 5.80 25.48
CA VAL A 136 20.92 6.78 26.20
C VAL A 136 20.01 6.04 27.16
N LYS A 137 20.54 5.64 28.30
CA LYS A 137 19.73 5.17 29.42
C LYS A 137 19.63 6.28 30.45
N ASN A 138 18.40 6.64 30.86
CA ASN A 138 18.15 7.44 32.08
C ASN A 138 18.42 6.60 33.35
N GLU A 139 19.54 5.88 33.39
CA GLU A 139 20.05 5.32 34.64
C GLU A 139 21.00 6.39 35.19
N ASN A 140 20.73 6.90 36.39
CA ASN A 140 21.49 7.94 37.08
C ASN A 140 23.03 7.69 37.05
N CYS A 141 23.69 8.04 35.95
CA CYS A 141 25.11 7.77 35.73
C CYS A 141 25.88 9.06 35.98
N SER A 142 26.00 9.40 37.25
CA SER A 142 26.82 10.52 37.73
C SER A 142 28.30 10.23 37.48
N SER A 143 28.85 10.71 36.36
CA SER A 143 30.15 11.41 36.26
C SER A 143 30.64 11.56 34.81
N GLU A 144 30.35 10.61 33.91
CA GLU A 144 30.83 10.64 32.51
C GLU A 144 29.90 11.39 31.55
N GLU A 145 28.59 11.33 31.80
CA GLU A 145 27.57 12.01 30.98
C GLU A 145 27.66 13.54 31.14
N ASP A 146 27.93 14.01 32.36
CA ASP A 146 28.15 15.44 32.64
C ASP A 146 29.39 15.97 31.90
N VAL A 147 30.47 15.19 31.87
CA VAL A 147 31.70 15.56 31.15
C VAL A 147 31.49 15.56 29.63
N SER A 148 30.74 14.58 29.11
CA SER A 148 30.43 14.49 27.68
C SER A 148 29.50 15.62 27.22
N PHE A 149 28.54 16.00 28.06
CA PHE A 149 27.63 17.11 27.81
C PHE A 149 28.32 18.47 27.92
N GLU A 150 29.24 18.64 28.87
CA GLU A 150 30.08 19.84 28.94
C GLU A 150 31.05 19.93 27.75
N MET A 151 31.68 18.82 27.36
CA MET A 151 32.52 18.78 26.15
C MET A 151 31.71 19.11 24.89
N PHE A 152 30.48 18.61 24.77
CA PHE A 152 29.58 18.98 23.68
C PHE A 152 29.32 20.48 23.66
N LYS A 153 28.91 21.07 24.79
CA LYS A 153 28.68 22.52 24.89
C LYS A 153 29.90 23.35 24.52
N GLN A 154 31.11 22.90 24.90
CA GLN A 154 32.36 23.59 24.57
C GLN A 154 32.79 23.40 23.10
N ARG A 155 32.37 22.31 22.45
CA ARG A 155 32.79 21.97 21.07
C ARG A 155 31.76 22.33 20.00
N VAL A 156 30.57 22.77 20.39
CA VAL A 156 29.59 23.34 19.46
C VAL A 156 30.01 24.75 19.07
N HIS A 157 30.29 24.95 17.79
CA HIS A 157 30.63 26.26 17.23
C HIS A 157 29.62 26.65 16.16
N PHE A 158 29.23 27.92 16.12
CA PHE A 158 28.40 28.45 15.04
C PHE A 158 29.27 29.22 14.05
N LYS A 159 29.36 28.72 12.81
CA LYS A 159 30.19 29.29 11.76
C LYS A 159 29.46 29.24 10.42
N ASN A 160 29.51 30.32 9.65
CA ASN A 160 28.91 30.42 8.31
C ASN A 160 27.43 29.97 8.25
N GLY A 161 26.64 30.28 9.29
CA GLY A 161 25.22 29.93 9.34
C GLY A 161 24.91 28.48 9.70
N ARG A 162 25.90 27.67 10.11
CA ARG A 162 25.72 26.28 10.55
C ARG A 162 26.37 26.02 11.89
N TYR A 163 25.80 25.07 12.63
CA TYR A 163 26.44 24.53 13.82
C TYR A 163 27.43 23.44 13.41
N GLU A 164 28.67 23.58 13.83
CA GLU A 164 29.74 22.59 13.69
C GLU A 164 29.97 21.97 15.08
N VAL A 165 29.95 20.64 15.14
CA VAL A 165 30.18 19.86 16.36
C VAL A 165 31.21 18.80 16.08
N GLU A 166 32.21 18.70 16.95
CA GLU A 166 33.19 17.64 16.90
C GLU A 166 32.66 16.40 17.63
N LEU A 167 32.65 15.24 16.95
CA LEU A 167 32.15 13.99 17.53
C LEU A 167 33.06 13.52 18.67
N PRO A 168 32.56 13.37 19.91
CA PRO A 168 33.34 12.83 21.00
C PRO A 168 33.49 11.32 20.82
N TRP A 169 34.73 10.87 20.60
CA TRP A 169 35.08 9.44 20.64
C TRP A 169 35.33 9.02 22.09
N LYS A 170 34.83 7.84 22.47
CA LYS A 170 35.21 7.22 23.75
C LYS A 170 36.73 7.02 23.76
N ARG A 171 37.39 7.47 24.83
CA ARG A 171 38.80 7.12 25.06
C ARG A 171 38.84 5.66 25.52
N GLU A 172 39.84 4.92 25.04
CA GLU A 172 40.11 3.53 25.45
C GLU A 172 40.33 3.41 26.96
#